data_AF-A0A7V7SVR0-F1
#
_entry.id   AF-A0A7V7SVR0-F1
#
_cell.length_a   1.000
_cell.length_b   1.000
_cell.length_c   1.000
_cell.angle_alpha   90.00
_cell.angle_beta   90.00
_cell.angle_gamma   90.00
#
_symmetry.space_group_name_H-M   'P 1'
#
loop_
_entity.id
_entity.type
_entity.pdbx_description
1 polymer ?
#
loop_
_entity_poly.entity_id
_entity_poly.type
_entity_poly.pdbx_seq_one_letter_code
_entity_poly.pdbx_strand_id
1 'polypeptide(L)'
;MSYRLLRLVFILVGLACVGSFGKAFYDYFQNQEQLRQGFNIAKWKEGFKPPKVGDVQGHLGSKSDYDILHSLDITENRPKVRENSQNTGPVLPPPVIGEDDLRLLFVQHRAANPKASKAYIQPTDAQATENRAPGDFYAIDEVFQPENKPGLSIQVLAIREREVDLQVVDKPDTRFTLKMPSYKVDSPSVRLVSDSESRGIPKPPPPRETRLVRYNEWEVGTEDLDAMAELDEDQVLAQVSVSPFKDAQGRQGLRISKLQKGSVFSRQGLKGEDVILSVNGFPARDRKEVMDWFREQEGTPRFEVEVLRAGRVRTLSYRMPSR
;
A
#
# COMPACT_ATOMS: atom_id res chain seq x y z
N MET A 1 11.30 8.98 51.40
CA MET A 1 10.93 10.33 50.90
C MET A 1 9.63 10.74 51.59
N SER A 2 9.54 11.95 52.15
CA SER A 2 8.31 12.38 52.83
C SER A 2 7.21 12.69 51.78
N TYR A 3 5.99 12.25 52.05
CA TYR A 3 4.81 12.46 51.18
C TYR A 3 4.59 13.94 50.80
N ARG A 4 5.01 14.87 51.69
CA ARG A 4 4.96 16.32 51.46
C ARG A 4 5.88 16.76 50.31
N LEU A 5 7.05 16.15 50.17
CA LEU A 5 8.01 16.46 49.11
C LEU A 5 7.46 16.02 47.75
N LEU A 6 6.88 14.81 47.67
CA LEU A 6 6.29 14.28 46.43
C LEU A 6 5.13 15.14 45.92
N ARG A 7 4.25 15.60 46.83
CA ARG A 7 3.12 16.47 46.48
C ARG A 7 3.59 17.82 45.94
N LEU A 8 4.67 18.38 46.51
CA LEU A 8 5.25 19.65 46.04
C LEU A 8 5.83 19.50 44.63
N VAL A 9 6.51 18.38 44.34
CA VAL A 9 7.02 18.08 43.00
C VAL A 9 5.89 17.97 41.97
N PHE A 10 4.80 17.27 42.28
CA PHE A 10 3.66 17.17 41.35
C PHE A 10 2.99 18.52 41.06
N ILE A 11 2.90 19.40 42.06
CA ILE A 11 2.35 20.75 41.87
C ILE A 11 3.26 21.58 40.95
N LEU A 12 4.58 21.51 41.13
CA LEU A 12 5.53 22.23 40.28
C LEU A 12 5.50 21.72 38.83
N VAL A 13 5.42 20.40 38.62
CA VAL A 13 5.28 19.81 37.28
C VAL A 13 3.96 20.25 36.64
N GLY A 14 2.86 20.26 37.39
CA GLY A 14 1.57 20.75 36.92
C GLY A 14 1.61 22.22 36.46
N LEU A 15 2.25 23.09 37.24
CA LEU A 15 2.43 24.50 36.89
C LEU A 15 3.30 24.69 35.64
N ALA A 16 4.37 23.89 35.49
CA ALA A 16 5.22 23.93 34.30
C ALA A 16 4.46 23.55 33.02
N CYS A 17 3.60 22.52 33.10
CA CYS A 17 2.77 22.10 31.96
C CYS A 17 1.73 23.16 31.55
N VAL A 18 1.14 23.86 32.52
CA VAL A 18 0.19 24.96 32.20
C VAL A 18 0.90 26.14 31.55
N GLY A 19 2.11 26.48 32.00
CA GLY A 19 2.92 27.54 31.40
C GLY A 19 3.33 27.24 29.95
N SER A 20 3.76 26.01 29.66
CA SER A 20 4.12 25.62 28.29
C SER A 20 2.91 25.61 27.35
N PHE A 21 1.76 25.15 27.82
CA PHE A 21 0.51 25.20 27.07
C PHE A 21 0.09 26.64 26.76
N GLY A 22 0.18 27.56 27.73
CA GLY A 22 -0.13 28.97 27.52
C GLY A 22 0.76 29.64 26.46
N LYS A 23 2.07 29.32 26.45
CA LYS A 23 3.00 29.82 25.43
C LYS A 23 2.65 29.33 24.03
N ALA A 24 2.39 28.03 23.87
CA ALA A 24 2.00 27.45 22.58
C ALA A 24 0.68 28.03 22.07
N PHE A 25 -0.28 28.26 22.98
CA PHE A 25 -1.56 28.85 22.64
C PHE A 25 -1.43 30.32 22.20
N TYR A 26 -0.58 31.10 22.88
CA TYR A 26 -0.27 32.48 22.49
C TYR A 26 0.38 32.56 21.10
N ASP A 27 1.32 31.66 20.81
CA ASP A 27 2.03 31.60 19.53
C ASP A 27 1.09 31.24 18.36
N TYR A 28 0.14 30.33 18.60
CA TYR A 28 -0.89 29.98 17.61
C TYR A 28 -1.78 31.18 17.24
N PHE A 29 -2.18 31.99 18.23
CA PHE A 29 -3.03 33.16 17.98
C PHE A 29 -2.29 34.29 17.25
N GLN A 30 -1.01 34.51 17.57
CA GLN A 30 -0.16 35.49 16.88
C GLN A 30 0.06 35.12 15.41
N ASN A 31 0.29 33.84 15.13
CA ASN A 31 0.66 33.35 13.79
C ASN A 31 -0.51 32.71 13.03
N GLN A 32 -1.74 32.93 13.48
CA GLN A 32 -2.92 32.24 12.96
C GLN A 32 -3.12 32.45 11.45
N GLU A 33 -2.82 33.64 10.93
CA GLU A 33 -2.96 33.92 9.49
C GLU A 33 -1.95 33.15 8.65
N GLN A 34 -0.67 33.11 9.05
CA GLN A 34 0.35 32.32 8.35
C GLN A 34 0.05 30.82 8.40
N LEU A 35 -0.38 30.31 9.55
CA LEU A 35 -0.73 28.90 9.73
C LEU A 35 -2.02 28.51 8.97
N ARG A 36 -2.88 29.48 8.63
CA ARG A 36 -4.10 29.28 7.85
C ARG A 36 -3.96 29.60 6.36
N GLN A 37 -2.80 30.05 5.89
CA GLN A 37 -2.56 30.20 4.45
C GLN A 37 -2.64 28.82 3.80
N GLY A 38 -3.78 28.53 3.18
CA GLY A 38 -4.01 27.30 2.45
C GLY A 38 -2.95 27.13 1.37
N PHE A 39 -2.56 25.88 1.12
CA PHE A 39 -1.62 25.53 0.07
C PHE A 39 -2.10 26.09 -1.28
N ASN A 40 -1.38 27.06 -1.83
CA ASN A 40 -1.75 27.71 -3.09
C ASN A 40 -1.40 26.80 -4.27
N ILE A 41 -2.38 25.99 -4.68
CA ILE A 41 -2.26 25.02 -5.78
C ILE A 41 -1.85 25.68 -7.10
N ALA A 42 -2.27 26.92 -7.36
CA ALA A 42 -1.93 27.62 -8.60
C ALA A 42 -0.43 27.96 -8.67
N LYS A 43 0.12 28.52 -7.59
CA LYS A 43 1.55 28.83 -7.48
C LYS A 43 2.42 27.56 -7.54
N TRP A 44 1.93 26.45 -6.98
CA TRP A 44 2.59 25.15 -7.08
C TRP A 44 2.60 24.59 -8.51
N LYS A 45 1.47 24.74 -9.24
CA LYS A 45 1.37 24.30 -10.65
C LYS A 45 2.30 25.06 -11.59
N GLU A 46 2.52 26.36 -11.35
CA GLU A 46 3.45 27.19 -12.11
C GLU A 46 4.92 26.76 -11.96
N GLY A 47 5.25 25.99 -10.93
CA GLY A 47 6.58 25.39 -10.75
C GLY A 47 6.90 24.25 -11.72
N PHE A 48 5.90 23.62 -12.33
CA PHE A 48 6.12 22.53 -13.30
C PHE A 48 6.34 23.10 -14.69
N LYS A 49 7.60 23.42 -15.02
CA LYS A 49 7.98 23.74 -16.41
C LYS A 49 8.22 22.44 -17.19
N PRO A 50 7.67 22.30 -18.40
CA PRO A 50 8.01 21.17 -19.26
C PRO A 50 9.52 21.20 -19.59
N PRO A 51 10.18 20.04 -19.69
CA PRO A 51 11.61 19.98 -20.00
C PRO A 51 11.89 20.59 -21.37
N LYS A 52 13.06 21.22 -21.51
CA LYS A 52 13.53 21.77 -22.79
C LYS A 52 13.90 20.61 -23.72
N VAL A 53 13.45 20.68 -24.96
CA VAL A 53 13.77 19.68 -25.99
C VAL A 53 15.29 19.67 -26.21
N GLY A 54 15.92 18.49 -26.06
CA GLY A 54 17.37 18.29 -26.24
C GLY A 54 18.18 18.14 -24.95
N ASP A 55 17.54 18.22 -23.78
CA ASP A 55 18.19 17.85 -22.52
C ASP A 55 18.17 16.33 -22.36
N VAL A 56 19.34 15.70 -22.28
CA VAL A 56 19.53 14.24 -22.19
C VAL A 56 19.30 13.74 -20.75
N GLN A 57 19.15 14.67 -19.79
CA GLN A 57 18.72 14.34 -18.45
C GLN A 57 17.22 14.02 -18.47
N GLY A 58 16.88 12.82 -17.98
CA GLY A 58 15.51 12.34 -17.88
C GLY A 58 14.56 13.34 -17.22
N HIS A 59 13.27 13.16 -17.46
CA HIS A 59 12.20 14.04 -16.97
C HIS A 59 12.02 14.08 -15.44
N LEU A 60 12.81 13.30 -14.70
CA LEU A 60 12.93 13.36 -13.25
C LEU A 60 14.19 14.16 -12.89
N GLY A 61 14.02 15.32 -12.26
CA GLY A 61 15.13 16.09 -11.70
C GLY A 61 15.85 15.32 -10.58
N SER A 62 16.94 15.88 -10.08
CA SER A 62 17.68 15.28 -8.97
C SER A 62 16.81 15.24 -7.71
N LYS A 63 16.87 14.17 -6.89
CA LYS A 63 16.08 14.07 -5.64
C LYS A 63 16.29 15.26 -4.69
N SER A 64 17.45 15.92 -4.73
CA SER A 64 17.73 17.16 -3.99
C SER A 64 16.76 18.30 -4.31
N ASP A 65 16.21 18.33 -5.54
CA ASP A 65 15.22 19.33 -5.95
C ASP A 65 13.83 19.06 -5.33
N TYR A 66 13.62 17.87 -4.76
CA TYR A 66 12.37 17.40 -4.16
C TYR A 66 12.49 17.13 -2.64
N ASP A 67 13.61 17.53 -2.03
CA ASP A 67 14.03 17.15 -0.67
C ASP A 67 13.29 17.90 0.46
N ILE A 68 12.27 18.69 0.14
CA ILE A 68 11.51 19.48 1.13
C ILE A 68 10.92 18.58 2.23
N LEU A 69 10.47 17.37 1.89
CA LEU A 69 9.93 16.40 2.86
C LEU A 69 11.01 15.60 3.61
N HIS A 70 12.23 15.52 3.08
CA HIS A 70 13.37 14.83 3.70
C HIS A 70 14.25 15.75 4.56
N SER A 71 14.14 17.07 4.38
CA SER A 71 14.75 18.09 5.24
C SER A 71 14.08 18.21 6.61
N LEU A 72 12.89 17.64 6.79
CA LEU A 72 12.18 17.51 8.07
C LEU A 72 12.69 16.29 8.86
N ASP A 73 14.00 16.11 8.93
CA ASP A 73 14.66 14.96 9.56
C ASP A 73 14.58 15.07 11.10
N ILE A 74 13.63 14.36 11.73
CA ILE A 74 13.44 14.32 13.20
C ILE A 74 14.24 13.16 13.84
N THR A 75 15.07 12.46 13.06
CA THR A 75 15.85 11.33 13.56
C THR A 75 17.28 11.43 13.06
N GLU A 76 18.18 11.91 13.94
CA GLU A 76 19.62 12.12 13.71
C GLU A 76 20.41 10.83 13.44
N ASN A 77 20.01 10.01 12.46
CA ASN A 77 20.72 8.79 12.13
C ASN A 77 20.73 8.57 10.62
N ARG A 78 21.79 9.02 9.96
CA ARG A 78 22.16 8.53 8.63
C ARG A 78 23.61 8.03 8.61
N PRO A 79 23.87 6.79 8.19
CA PRO A 79 25.23 6.29 7.97
C PRO A 79 25.83 6.92 6.70
N LYS A 80 27.14 7.23 6.75
CA LYS A 80 27.88 7.78 5.60
C LYS A 80 28.24 6.67 4.62
N VAL A 81 27.79 6.80 3.37
CA VAL A 81 28.21 5.94 2.25
C VAL A 81 29.64 6.33 1.84
N ARG A 82 30.52 5.33 1.69
CA ARG A 82 31.87 5.52 1.12
C ARG A 82 31.77 5.45 -0.41
N GLU A 83 32.22 6.50 -1.08
CA GLU A 83 32.50 6.47 -2.52
C GLU A 83 33.73 5.60 -2.77
N ASN A 84 33.61 4.60 -3.64
CA ASN A 84 34.75 3.93 -4.23
C ASN A 84 34.83 4.23 -5.72
N SER A 85 36.05 4.58 -6.12
CA SER A 85 36.46 5.16 -7.38
C SER A 85 36.43 4.20 -8.57
N GLN A 86 36.18 4.81 -9.72
CA GLN A 86 36.65 4.51 -11.08
C GLN A 86 37.46 3.23 -11.28
N ASN A 87 36.96 2.36 -12.18
CA ASN A 87 37.74 1.30 -12.79
C ASN A 87 37.69 1.45 -14.32
N THR A 88 38.77 1.98 -14.90
CA THR A 88 39.04 2.00 -16.35
C THR A 88 39.65 0.67 -16.76
N GLY A 89 38.80 -0.23 -17.26
CA GLY A 89 39.22 -1.47 -17.95
C GLY A 89 39.11 -1.32 -19.48
N PRO A 90 39.83 -2.14 -20.25
CA PRO A 90 39.89 -2.05 -21.72
C PRO A 90 38.51 -2.28 -22.35
N VAL A 91 38.20 -1.49 -23.38
CA VAL A 91 36.92 -1.50 -24.11
C VAL A 91 36.72 -2.87 -24.75
N LEU A 92 35.86 -3.67 -24.14
CA LEU A 92 35.37 -4.94 -24.69
C LEU A 92 34.58 -4.66 -25.97
N PRO A 93 34.58 -5.59 -26.94
CA PRO A 93 33.75 -5.47 -28.15
C PRO A 93 32.27 -5.27 -27.77
N PRO A 94 31.51 -4.47 -28.54
CA PRO A 94 30.19 -4.01 -28.14
C PRO A 94 29.29 -5.21 -27.81
N PRO A 95 28.75 -5.27 -26.57
CA PRO A 95 27.92 -6.39 -26.14
C PRO A 95 26.67 -6.48 -27.02
N VAL A 96 26.35 -7.69 -27.47
CA VAL A 96 25.09 -7.97 -28.17
C VAL A 96 23.95 -7.70 -27.19
N ILE A 97 22.91 -6.98 -27.63
CA ILE A 97 21.69 -6.77 -26.84
C ILE A 97 20.53 -7.56 -27.44
N GLY A 98 19.74 -8.19 -26.57
CA GLY A 98 18.53 -8.91 -26.93
C GLY A 98 17.36 -8.59 -26.02
N GLU A 99 16.25 -9.31 -26.21
CA GLU A 99 15.00 -9.14 -25.46
C GLU A 99 15.17 -9.36 -23.95
N ASP A 100 16.13 -10.19 -23.54
CA ASP A 100 16.37 -10.53 -22.13
C ASP A 100 17.12 -9.44 -21.35
N ASP A 101 17.77 -8.51 -22.04
CA ASP A 101 18.59 -7.45 -21.42
C ASP A 101 17.76 -6.25 -20.94
N LEU A 102 16.54 -6.10 -21.47
CA LEU A 102 15.65 -4.97 -21.21
C LEU A 102 14.27 -5.45 -20.77
N ARG A 103 13.63 -4.70 -19.88
CA ARG A 103 12.27 -4.96 -19.40
C ARG A 103 11.38 -3.77 -19.70
N LEU A 104 10.23 -4.08 -20.29
CA LEU A 104 9.15 -3.13 -20.45
C LEU A 104 8.22 -3.22 -19.24
N LEU A 105 8.23 -2.21 -18.37
CA LEU A 105 7.39 -2.22 -17.17
C LEU A 105 6.04 -1.55 -17.37
N PHE A 106 6.00 -0.52 -18.22
CA PHE A 106 4.81 0.30 -18.37
C PHE A 106 4.73 0.91 -19.77
N VAL A 107 3.52 0.99 -20.30
CA VAL A 107 3.24 1.64 -21.56
C VAL A 107 2.07 2.61 -21.41
N GLN A 108 2.29 3.85 -21.81
CA GLN A 108 1.23 4.82 -22.05
C GLN A 108 0.98 4.90 -23.56
N HIS A 109 0.11 4.04 -24.07
CA HIS A 109 -0.27 4.06 -25.48
C HIS A 109 -1.42 5.05 -25.74
N ARG A 110 -1.28 5.88 -26.78
CA ARG A 110 -2.33 6.81 -27.24
C ARG A 110 -2.68 6.54 -28.70
N ALA A 111 -3.75 5.78 -28.94
CA ALA A 111 -4.18 5.42 -30.30
C ALA A 111 -4.44 6.64 -31.21
N ALA A 112 -5.02 7.72 -30.66
CA ALA A 112 -5.31 8.95 -31.41
C ALA A 112 -4.06 9.80 -31.73
N ASN A 113 -2.96 9.62 -30.99
CA ASN A 113 -1.69 10.30 -31.27
C ASN A 113 -0.52 9.38 -30.86
N PRO A 114 -0.09 8.47 -31.76
CA PRO A 114 0.94 7.50 -31.45
C PRO A 114 2.26 8.12 -31.00
N LYS A 115 2.65 9.29 -31.54
CA LYS A 115 3.87 10.01 -31.16
C LYS A 115 3.87 10.55 -29.72
N ALA A 116 2.68 10.70 -29.12
CA ALA A 116 2.55 11.06 -27.71
C ALA A 116 2.59 9.83 -26.78
N SER A 117 2.75 8.62 -27.33
CA SER A 117 2.91 7.41 -26.53
C SER A 117 4.29 7.38 -25.88
N LYS A 118 4.35 6.83 -24.67
CA LYS A 118 5.61 6.68 -23.91
C LYS A 118 5.71 5.28 -23.33
N ALA A 119 6.91 4.75 -23.23
CA ALA A 119 7.19 3.44 -22.66
C ALA A 119 8.28 3.53 -21.60
N TYR A 120 8.04 2.94 -20.43
CA TYR A 120 9.05 2.82 -19.38
C TYR A 120 9.90 1.58 -19.60
N ILE A 121 11.16 1.78 -19.95
CA ILE A 121 12.10 0.70 -20.26
C ILE A 121 13.25 0.77 -19.26
N GLN A 122 13.57 -0.38 -18.65
CA GLN A 122 14.70 -0.52 -17.73
C GLN A 122 15.58 -1.72 -18.11
N PRO A 123 16.88 -1.70 -17.81
CA PRO A 123 17.70 -2.90 -17.94
C PRO A 123 17.29 -3.99 -16.95
N THR A 124 17.40 -5.25 -17.35
CA THR A 124 17.01 -6.41 -16.53
C THR A 124 17.78 -6.50 -15.22
N ASP A 125 19.08 -6.18 -15.23
CA ASP A 125 19.98 -6.27 -14.08
C ASP A 125 20.15 -4.92 -13.35
N ALA A 126 19.43 -3.88 -13.76
CA ALA A 126 19.57 -2.57 -13.15
C ALA A 126 18.99 -2.59 -11.73
N GLN A 127 19.85 -2.37 -10.75
CA GLN A 127 19.44 -2.19 -9.36
C GLN A 127 19.07 -0.73 -9.13
N ALA A 128 18.00 -0.52 -8.38
CA ALA A 128 17.69 0.81 -7.86
C ALA A 128 18.87 1.27 -7.01
N THR A 129 19.47 2.38 -7.40
CA THR A 129 20.38 3.10 -6.51
C THR A 129 19.53 3.90 -5.53
N GLU A 130 20.08 4.30 -4.38
CA GLU A 130 19.33 5.01 -3.32
C GLU A 130 18.55 6.24 -3.83
N ASN A 131 18.96 6.81 -4.98
CA ASN A 131 18.45 8.06 -5.52
C ASN A 131 17.89 7.98 -6.96
N ARG A 132 17.89 6.82 -7.64
CA ARG A 132 17.36 6.70 -9.01
C ARG A 132 16.68 5.35 -9.24
N ALA A 133 15.43 5.40 -9.72
CA ALA A 133 14.77 4.21 -10.24
C ALA A 133 15.47 3.76 -11.52
N PRO A 134 15.71 2.45 -11.70
CA PRO A 134 16.36 1.96 -12.91
C PRO A 134 15.44 2.17 -14.13
N GLY A 135 15.98 2.74 -15.20
CA GLY A 135 15.24 3.00 -16.45
C GLY A 135 14.66 4.42 -16.57
N ASP A 136 13.96 4.66 -17.68
CA ASP A 136 13.32 5.94 -18.00
C ASP A 136 12.13 5.74 -18.97
N PHE A 137 11.37 6.82 -19.19
CA PHE A 137 10.29 6.88 -20.17
C PHE A 137 10.82 7.36 -21.52
N TYR A 138 10.62 6.56 -22.56
CA TYR A 138 11.03 6.87 -23.92
C TYR A 138 9.83 7.04 -24.84
N ALA A 139 9.89 8.02 -25.73
CA ALA A 139 8.93 8.26 -26.80
C ALA A 139 9.37 7.61 -28.12
N ILE A 140 8.46 7.58 -29.09
CA ILE A 140 8.78 7.13 -30.47
C ILE A 140 9.86 8.04 -31.07
N ASP A 141 10.79 7.44 -31.81
CA ASP A 141 11.98 8.05 -32.41
C ASP A 141 13.08 8.47 -31.43
N GLU A 142 12.86 8.32 -30.12
CA GLU A 142 13.85 8.65 -29.09
C GLU A 142 14.98 7.60 -29.05
N VAL A 143 16.20 8.09 -28.88
CA VAL A 143 17.42 7.27 -28.80
C VAL A 143 17.96 7.35 -27.38
N PHE A 144 18.24 6.19 -26.80
CA PHE A 144 18.79 6.08 -25.45
C PHE A 144 19.89 5.04 -25.36
N GLN A 145 20.66 5.13 -24.28
CA GLN A 145 21.74 4.20 -23.98
C GLN A 145 21.44 3.48 -22.66
N PRO A 146 21.37 2.13 -22.65
CA PRO A 146 21.19 1.37 -21.42
C PRO A 146 22.35 1.58 -20.44
N GLU A 147 22.03 1.83 -19.17
CA GLU A 147 23.04 2.05 -18.12
C GLU A 147 23.99 0.85 -17.93
N ASN A 148 23.50 -0.37 -18.18
CA ASN A 148 24.28 -1.60 -18.06
C ASN A 148 25.23 -1.86 -19.24
N LYS A 149 25.09 -1.14 -20.36
CA LYS A 149 25.88 -1.34 -21.60
C LYS A 149 26.25 0.01 -22.23
N PRO A 150 27.21 0.76 -21.64
CA PRO A 150 27.68 2.00 -22.24
C PRO A 150 28.34 1.72 -23.61
N GLY A 151 28.04 2.57 -24.60
CA GLY A 151 28.50 2.44 -25.99
C GLY A 151 27.47 1.87 -26.97
N LEU A 152 26.27 1.49 -26.51
CA LEU A 152 25.20 0.97 -27.38
C LEU A 152 24.01 1.93 -27.40
N SER A 153 23.60 2.39 -28.58
CA SER A 153 22.43 3.28 -28.74
C SER A 153 21.23 2.51 -29.29
N ILE A 154 20.07 2.70 -28.66
CA ILE A 154 18.81 2.02 -29.01
C ILE A 154 17.77 3.06 -29.34
N GLN A 155 17.08 2.88 -30.46
CA GLN A 155 15.99 3.72 -30.90
C GLN A 155 14.64 3.01 -30.69
N VAL A 156 13.65 3.77 -30.21
CA VAL A 156 12.26 3.31 -30.11
C VAL A 156 11.54 3.52 -31.43
N LEU A 157 11.15 2.44 -32.12
CA LEU A 157 10.48 2.51 -33.42
C LEU A 157 8.95 2.64 -33.28
N ALA A 158 8.35 1.86 -32.38
CA ALA A 158 6.91 1.86 -32.20
C ALA A 158 6.52 1.47 -30.77
N ILE A 159 5.47 2.11 -30.25
CA ILE A 159 4.88 1.83 -28.94
C ILE A 159 3.42 1.40 -29.14
N ARG A 160 3.13 0.13 -28.86
CA ARG A 160 1.79 -0.49 -28.89
C ARG A 160 1.31 -0.72 -27.45
N GLU A 161 0.05 -1.05 -27.26
CA GLU A 161 -0.56 -1.17 -25.92
C GLU A 161 0.22 -2.03 -24.91
N ARG A 162 0.90 -3.08 -25.37
CA ARG A 162 1.66 -4.01 -24.51
C ARG A 162 3.03 -4.37 -25.05
N GLU A 163 3.45 -3.76 -26.14
CA GLU A 163 4.65 -4.14 -26.88
C GLU A 163 5.38 -2.89 -27.37
N VAL A 164 6.71 -2.94 -27.35
CA VAL A 164 7.55 -1.86 -27.87
C VAL A 164 8.59 -2.45 -28.81
N ASP A 165 8.62 -1.94 -30.04
CA ASP A 165 9.59 -2.33 -31.06
C ASP A 165 10.83 -1.45 -30.93
N LEU A 166 11.99 -2.09 -30.74
CA LEU A 166 13.28 -1.43 -30.57
C LEU A 166 14.25 -1.81 -31.69
N GLN A 167 15.17 -0.90 -32.00
CA GLN A 167 16.26 -1.12 -32.95
C GLN A 167 17.57 -0.61 -32.40
N VAL A 168 18.64 -1.37 -32.61
CA VAL A 168 20.00 -0.92 -32.28
C VAL A 168 20.49 0.01 -33.39
N VAL A 169 20.87 1.24 -33.04
CA VAL A 169 21.30 2.28 -34.00
C VAL A 169 22.55 1.83 -34.77
N ASP A 170 23.51 1.22 -34.07
CA ASP A 170 24.78 0.76 -34.65
C ASP A 170 24.64 -0.50 -35.50
N LYS A 171 23.52 -1.21 -35.39
CA LYS A 171 23.22 -2.45 -36.11
C LYS A 171 21.74 -2.46 -36.53
N PRO A 172 21.38 -1.81 -37.65
CA PRO A 172 19.99 -1.67 -38.05
C PRO A 172 19.29 -3.01 -38.31
N ASP A 173 20.05 -4.09 -38.57
CA ASP A 173 19.52 -5.45 -38.73
C ASP A 173 19.08 -6.10 -37.41
N THR A 174 19.44 -5.51 -36.26
CA THR A 174 19.09 -6.01 -34.93
C THR A 174 17.84 -5.28 -34.42
N ARG A 175 16.68 -5.90 -34.65
CA ARG A 175 15.38 -5.45 -34.15
C ARG A 175 14.79 -6.50 -33.24
N PHE A 176 14.14 -6.06 -32.17
CA PHE A 176 13.48 -6.94 -31.23
C PHE A 176 12.30 -6.24 -30.55
N THR A 177 11.36 -7.02 -30.02
CA THR A 177 10.10 -6.50 -29.46
C THR A 177 10.03 -6.83 -27.98
N LEU A 178 10.01 -5.79 -27.15
CA LEU A 178 9.79 -5.97 -25.71
C LEU A 178 8.31 -6.12 -25.42
N LYS A 179 7.96 -7.17 -24.68
CA LYS A 179 6.58 -7.43 -24.24
C LYS A 179 6.42 -7.10 -22.78
N MET A 180 5.34 -6.40 -22.45
CA MET A 180 5.01 -6.09 -21.06
C MET A 180 4.62 -7.38 -20.34
N PRO A 181 5.29 -7.73 -19.21
CA PRO A 181 5.02 -8.97 -18.50
C PRO A 181 3.55 -9.01 -18.09
N SER A 182 2.84 -10.06 -18.50
CA SER A 182 1.50 -10.34 -18.04
C SER A 182 1.58 -11.11 -16.73
N TYR A 183 1.64 -10.38 -15.62
CA TYR A 183 1.34 -10.99 -14.33
C TYR A 183 -0.17 -11.29 -14.32
N LYS A 184 -0.55 -12.56 -14.14
CA LYS A 184 -1.89 -12.90 -13.67
C LYS A 184 -1.97 -12.43 -12.23
N VAL A 185 -2.28 -11.14 -12.07
CA VAL A 185 -2.58 -10.58 -10.76
C VAL A 185 -4.04 -10.89 -10.51
N ASP A 186 -4.33 -11.74 -9.52
CA ASP A 186 -5.65 -11.85 -8.91
C ASP A 186 -5.94 -10.56 -8.12
N SER A 187 -6.07 -9.43 -8.82
CA SER A 187 -6.34 -8.14 -8.23
C SER A 187 -7.80 -7.73 -8.42
N PRO A 188 -8.42 -7.15 -7.37
CA PRO A 188 -9.82 -6.80 -7.36
C PRO A 188 -10.08 -5.64 -8.31
N SER A 189 -11.05 -5.82 -9.21
CA SER A 189 -11.49 -4.80 -10.15
C SER A 189 -12.00 -3.56 -9.40
N VAL A 190 -11.35 -2.41 -9.58
CA VAL A 190 -11.92 -1.12 -9.24
C VAL A 190 -13.13 -0.91 -10.17
N ARG A 191 -14.35 -1.01 -9.63
CA ARG A 191 -15.57 -0.71 -10.38
C ARG A 191 -16.08 0.68 -9.97
N LEU A 192 -16.07 1.59 -10.93
CA LEU A 192 -16.96 2.76 -10.92
C LEU A 192 -18.38 2.23 -11.14
N VAL A 193 -19.19 2.20 -10.07
CA VAL A 193 -20.61 1.89 -10.17
C VAL A 193 -21.30 3.16 -10.70
N SER A 194 -21.59 3.16 -12.00
CA SER A 194 -22.62 4.02 -12.58
C SER A 194 -23.93 3.26 -12.47
N ASP A 195 -24.91 3.84 -11.78
CA ASP A 195 -26.28 3.33 -11.65
C ASP A 195 -27.00 3.39 -13.00
N SER A 196 -26.75 2.40 -13.85
CA SER A 196 -27.65 2.05 -14.93
C SER A 196 -27.33 0.65 -15.49
N GLU A 197 -28.22 -0.29 -15.15
CA GLU A 197 -28.48 -1.53 -15.90
C GLU A 197 -27.33 -2.54 -16.07
N SER A 198 -27.01 -3.28 -15.00
CA SER A 198 -26.24 -4.52 -15.10
C SER A 198 -27.15 -5.68 -15.58
N ARG A 199 -27.26 -5.86 -16.90
CA ARG A 199 -27.60 -7.17 -17.47
C ARG A 199 -26.34 -8.04 -17.51
N GLY A 200 -26.32 -9.10 -16.69
CA GLY A 200 -25.66 -10.36 -17.04
C GLY A 200 -24.13 -10.44 -16.99
N ILE A 201 -23.45 -9.77 -16.05
CA ILE A 201 -22.05 -10.13 -15.76
C ILE A 201 -22.06 -11.35 -14.83
N PRO A 202 -21.44 -12.50 -15.20
CA PRO A 202 -21.32 -13.63 -14.29
C PRO A 202 -20.60 -13.19 -13.02
N LYS A 203 -21.21 -13.49 -11.86
CA LYS A 203 -20.62 -13.23 -10.55
C LYS A 203 -19.25 -13.93 -10.52
N PRO A 204 -18.14 -13.21 -10.24
CA PRO A 204 -16.84 -13.86 -10.15
C PRO A 204 -16.91 -14.99 -9.12
N PRO A 205 -16.18 -16.10 -9.34
CA PRO A 205 -16.17 -17.21 -8.39
C PRO A 205 -15.71 -16.69 -7.01
N PRO A 206 -16.27 -17.22 -5.91
CA PRO A 206 -15.87 -16.81 -4.58
C PRO A 206 -14.37 -17.04 -4.37
N PRO A 207 -13.69 -16.18 -3.58
CA PRO A 207 -12.28 -16.37 -3.30
C PRO A 207 -12.05 -17.69 -2.54
N ARG A 208 -10.87 -18.29 -2.70
CA ARG A 208 -10.49 -19.50 -1.95
C ARG A 208 -10.14 -19.19 -0.50
N GLU A 209 -9.31 -18.17 -0.28
CA GLU A 209 -8.91 -17.67 1.03
C GLU A 209 -9.65 -16.37 1.39
N THR A 210 -9.88 -16.14 2.68
CA THR A 210 -10.50 -14.90 3.18
C THR A 210 -9.61 -13.71 2.89
N ARG A 211 -10.20 -12.68 2.28
CA ARG A 211 -9.48 -11.45 1.93
C ARG A 211 -10.21 -10.21 2.44
N LEU A 212 -9.41 -9.21 2.78
CA LEU A 212 -9.91 -7.87 3.11
C LEU A 212 -10.30 -7.16 1.81
N VAL A 213 -11.57 -6.76 1.69
CA VAL A 213 -12.10 -6.02 0.53
C VAL A 213 -12.04 -4.51 0.77
N ARG A 214 -12.41 -4.08 1.97
CA ARG A 214 -12.42 -2.68 2.43
C ARG A 214 -12.08 -2.64 3.92
N TYR A 215 -11.80 -1.46 4.46
CA TYR A 215 -11.63 -1.27 5.89
C TYR A 215 -12.80 -1.89 6.67
N ASN A 216 -12.49 -2.86 7.52
CA ASN A 216 -13.43 -3.67 8.28
C ASN A 216 -14.44 -4.49 7.44
N GLU A 217 -14.17 -4.76 6.17
CA GLU A 217 -15.02 -5.60 5.32
C GLU A 217 -14.20 -6.74 4.70
N TRP A 218 -14.61 -7.97 4.97
CA TRP A 218 -13.98 -9.20 4.51
C TRP A 218 -14.91 -9.97 3.58
N GLU A 219 -14.33 -10.58 2.57
CA GLU A 219 -14.96 -11.62 1.76
C GLU A 219 -14.38 -12.95 2.20
N VAL A 220 -15.22 -13.80 2.79
CA VAL A 220 -14.81 -15.08 3.38
C VAL A 220 -14.50 -16.06 2.25
N GLY A 221 -13.35 -16.72 2.34
CA GLY A 221 -12.92 -17.71 1.35
C GLY A 221 -13.67 -19.03 1.50
N THR A 222 -13.89 -19.75 0.40
CA THR A 222 -14.52 -21.08 0.46
C THR A 222 -13.71 -22.07 1.29
N GLU A 223 -12.38 -22.08 1.15
CA GLU A 223 -11.51 -22.98 1.92
C GLU A 223 -11.47 -22.63 3.41
N ASP A 224 -11.53 -21.33 3.74
CA ASP A 224 -11.61 -20.89 5.14
C ASP A 224 -12.97 -21.23 5.76
N LEU A 225 -14.05 -21.19 4.99
CA LEU A 225 -15.39 -21.56 5.44
C LEU A 225 -15.48 -23.06 5.68
N ASP A 226 -14.95 -23.87 4.76
CA ASP A 226 -14.91 -25.32 4.91
C ASP A 226 -14.02 -25.72 6.09
N ALA A 227 -12.84 -25.08 6.22
CA ALA A 227 -11.98 -25.27 7.38
C ALA A 227 -12.70 -24.93 8.69
N MET A 228 -13.50 -23.85 8.76
CA MET A 228 -14.29 -23.53 9.96
C MET A 228 -15.40 -24.55 10.24
N ALA A 229 -16.04 -25.08 9.20
CA ALA A 229 -17.10 -26.07 9.34
C ALA A 229 -16.57 -27.43 9.85
N GLU A 230 -15.30 -27.74 9.56
CA GLU A 230 -14.61 -28.94 10.06
C GLU A 230 -14.08 -28.80 11.50
N LEU A 231 -14.02 -27.59 12.06
CA LEU A 231 -13.51 -27.40 13.43
C LEU A 231 -14.56 -27.78 14.48
N ASP A 232 -14.21 -28.75 15.32
CA ASP A 232 -14.92 -29.03 16.56
C ASP A 232 -14.74 -27.89 17.59
N GLU A 233 -15.61 -27.81 18.60
CA GLU A 233 -15.55 -26.76 19.64
C GLU A 233 -14.17 -26.67 20.29
N ASP A 234 -13.55 -27.81 20.61
CA ASP A 234 -12.22 -27.87 21.22
C ASP A 234 -11.12 -27.30 20.31
N GLN A 235 -11.24 -27.50 18.99
CA GLN A 235 -10.30 -26.99 18.01
C GLN A 235 -10.45 -25.48 17.80
N VAL A 236 -11.69 -24.98 17.86
CA VAL A 236 -11.94 -23.53 17.89
C VAL A 236 -11.29 -22.92 19.13
N LEU A 237 -11.43 -23.54 20.31
CA LEU A 237 -10.85 -23.07 21.56
C LEU A 237 -9.32 -23.07 21.57
N ALA A 238 -8.70 -24.02 20.87
CA ALA A 238 -7.26 -24.05 20.68
C ALA A 238 -6.76 -22.84 19.86
N GLN A 239 -7.55 -22.41 18.86
CA GLN A 239 -7.21 -21.28 17.99
C GLN A 239 -7.60 -19.91 18.56
N VAL A 240 -8.69 -19.84 19.33
CA VAL A 240 -9.21 -18.62 19.96
C VAL A 240 -9.69 -18.91 21.37
N SER A 241 -9.01 -18.32 22.35
CA SER A 241 -9.44 -18.36 23.74
C SER A 241 -10.15 -17.06 24.10
N VAL A 242 -11.41 -17.18 24.53
CA VAL A 242 -12.23 -16.05 24.98
C VAL A 242 -12.54 -16.11 26.46
N SER A 243 -12.69 -14.96 27.10
CA SER A 243 -13.14 -14.82 28.48
C SER A 243 -14.23 -13.75 28.60
N PRO A 244 -15.20 -13.90 29.53
CA PRO A 244 -16.20 -12.87 29.78
C PRO A 244 -15.54 -11.53 30.15
N PHE A 245 -16.07 -10.45 29.59
CA PHE A 245 -15.61 -9.09 29.84
C PHE A 245 -16.78 -8.20 30.24
N LYS A 246 -16.53 -7.32 31.21
CA LYS A 246 -17.44 -6.25 31.60
C LYS A 246 -16.65 -4.98 31.83
N ASP A 247 -17.07 -3.87 31.24
CA ASP A 247 -16.45 -2.56 31.48
C ASP A 247 -17.13 -1.78 32.60
N ALA A 248 -16.55 -0.64 32.98
CA ALA A 248 -17.07 0.26 34.01
C ALA A 248 -18.43 0.89 33.64
N GLN A 249 -18.77 0.91 32.35
CA GLN A 249 -20.05 1.43 31.83
C GLN A 249 -21.11 0.31 31.77
N GLY A 250 -20.78 -0.90 32.19
CA GLY A 250 -21.69 -2.04 32.22
C GLY A 250 -21.83 -2.79 30.89
N ARG A 251 -21.06 -2.44 29.84
CA ARG A 251 -21.03 -3.20 28.59
C ARG A 251 -20.42 -4.57 28.84
N GLN A 252 -21.07 -5.60 28.32
CA GLN A 252 -20.65 -6.98 28.45
C GLN A 252 -20.27 -7.53 27.08
N GLY A 253 -19.29 -8.43 27.05
CA GLY A 253 -18.80 -9.04 25.82
C GLY A 253 -17.87 -10.22 26.09
N LEU A 254 -17.32 -10.80 25.03
CA LEU A 254 -16.29 -11.83 25.09
C LEU A 254 -14.94 -11.24 24.66
N ARG A 255 -13.99 -11.14 25.59
CA ARG A 255 -12.62 -10.72 25.28
C ARG A 255 -11.81 -11.87 24.70
N ILE A 256 -11.11 -11.62 23.60
CA ILE A 256 -10.13 -12.52 23.00
C ILE A 256 -8.82 -12.42 23.78
N SER A 257 -8.59 -13.38 24.67
CA SER A 257 -7.38 -13.45 25.51
C SER A 257 -6.20 -14.06 24.76
N LYS A 258 -6.47 -14.98 23.83
CA LYS A 258 -5.45 -15.61 22.99
C LYS A 258 -6.00 -15.83 21.60
N LEU A 259 -5.21 -15.48 20.59
CA LEU A 259 -5.50 -15.72 19.19
C LEU A 259 -4.27 -16.33 18.54
N GLN A 260 -4.40 -17.54 17.99
CA GLN A 260 -3.33 -18.20 17.27
C GLN A 260 -3.02 -17.45 15.98
N LYS A 261 -1.74 -17.17 15.73
CA LYS A 261 -1.29 -16.53 14.47
C LYS A 261 -1.56 -17.48 13.29
N GLY A 262 -2.23 -16.98 12.26
CA GLY A 262 -2.58 -17.79 11.10
C GLY A 262 -3.78 -18.71 11.31
N SER A 263 -4.55 -18.56 12.41
CA SER A 263 -5.88 -19.16 12.52
C SER A 263 -6.85 -18.51 11.52
N VAL A 264 -7.95 -19.19 11.21
CA VAL A 264 -9.01 -18.63 10.35
C VAL A 264 -9.52 -17.29 10.92
N PHE A 265 -9.70 -17.22 12.23
CA PHE A 265 -10.12 -16.02 12.96
C PHE A 265 -9.13 -14.85 12.82
N SER A 266 -7.82 -15.12 12.81
CA SER A 266 -6.80 -14.09 12.60
C SER A 266 -6.77 -13.58 11.15
N ARG A 267 -6.99 -14.47 10.16
CA ARG A 267 -7.14 -14.09 8.74
C ARG A 267 -8.39 -13.25 8.50
N GLN A 268 -9.44 -13.53 9.27
CA GLN A 268 -10.69 -12.76 9.32
C GLN A 268 -10.57 -11.43 10.10
N GLY A 269 -9.37 -11.03 10.53
CA GLY A 269 -9.11 -9.69 11.03
C GLY A 269 -9.45 -9.46 12.51
N LEU A 270 -9.82 -10.50 13.25
CA LEU A 270 -9.82 -10.46 14.72
C LEU A 270 -8.39 -10.29 15.24
N LYS A 271 -8.26 -9.60 16.38
CA LYS A 271 -6.99 -9.32 17.03
C LYS A 271 -7.05 -9.72 18.51
N GLY A 272 -5.88 -9.98 19.09
CA GLY A 272 -5.78 -10.15 20.54
C GLY A 272 -6.28 -8.89 21.27
N GLU A 273 -6.87 -9.08 22.44
CA GLU A 273 -7.49 -8.04 23.28
C GLU A 273 -8.75 -7.37 22.70
N ASP A 274 -9.24 -7.83 21.55
CA ASP A 274 -10.58 -7.42 21.10
C ASP A 274 -11.65 -7.94 22.06
N VAL A 275 -12.70 -7.16 22.28
CA VAL A 275 -13.91 -7.63 22.97
C VAL A 275 -15.05 -7.69 21.97
N ILE A 276 -15.55 -8.88 21.70
CA ILE A 276 -16.75 -9.10 20.88
C ILE A 276 -17.96 -8.70 21.72
N LEU A 277 -18.73 -7.72 21.25
CA LEU A 277 -19.92 -7.20 21.91
C LEU A 277 -21.19 -7.86 21.37
N SER A 278 -21.27 -8.01 20.04
CA SER A 278 -22.41 -8.62 19.38
C SER A 278 -22.05 -9.23 18.02
N VAL A 279 -22.88 -10.17 17.54
CA VAL A 279 -22.80 -10.75 16.18
C VAL A 279 -24.19 -10.66 15.55
N ASN A 280 -24.35 -9.92 14.45
CA ASN A 280 -25.64 -9.54 13.84
C ASN A 280 -26.67 -9.04 14.87
N GLY A 281 -26.21 -8.26 15.86
CA GLY A 281 -27.06 -7.77 16.96
C GLY A 281 -27.34 -8.78 18.07
N PHE A 282 -26.94 -10.04 17.94
CA PHE A 282 -26.98 -11.02 19.04
C PHE A 282 -25.89 -10.71 20.08
N PRO A 283 -26.23 -10.43 21.35
CA PRO A 283 -25.25 -10.07 22.37
C PRO A 283 -24.26 -11.21 22.66
N ALA A 284 -22.96 -10.93 22.54
CA ALA A 284 -21.92 -11.91 22.83
C ALA A 284 -21.56 -11.93 24.32
N ARG A 285 -22.49 -12.42 25.16
CA ARG A 285 -22.29 -12.50 26.63
C ARG A 285 -21.74 -13.84 27.08
N ASP A 286 -22.20 -14.91 26.44
CA ASP A 286 -21.79 -16.27 26.71
C ASP A 286 -21.26 -16.91 25.42
N ARG A 287 -20.17 -17.65 25.56
CA ARG A 287 -19.50 -18.28 24.41
C ARG A 287 -20.39 -19.33 23.77
N LYS A 288 -21.01 -20.19 24.58
CA LYS A 288 -21.83 -21.30 24.11
C LYS A 288 -23.05 -20.76 23.37
N GLU A 289 -23.71 -19.76 23.95
CA GLU A 289 -24.86 -19.10 23.30
C GLU A 289 -24.50 -18.50 21.93
N VAL A 290 -23.33 -17.86 21.80
CA VAL A 290 -22.88 -17.31 20.51
C VAL A 290 -22.60 -18.41 19.49
N MET A 291 -22.01 -19.53 19.91
CA MET A 291 -21.72 -20.65 19.01
C MET A 291 -22.98 -21.39 18.58
N ASP A 292 -23.92 -21.60 19.50
CA ASP A 292 -25.22 -22.20 19.23
C ASP A 292 -26.01 -21.30 18.26
N TRP A 293 -26.06 -19.99 18.53
CA TRP A 293 -26.65 -19.01 17.61
C TRP A 293 -25.99 -19.05 16.23
N PHE A 294 -24.66 -19.12 16.14
CA PHE A 294 -23.96 -19.15 14.86
C PHE A 294 -24.30 -20.41 14.03
N ARG A 295 -24.45 -21.58 14.68
CA ARG A 295 -24.89 -22.82 14.02
C ARG A 295 -26.31 -22.74 13.48
N GLU A 296 -27.18 -21.96 14.13
CA GLU A 296 -28.58 -21.78 13.68
C GLU A 296 -28.70 -20.82 12.47
N GLN A 297 -27.66 -20.04 12.16
CA GLN A 297 -27.67 -19.03 11.09
C GLN A 297 -27.13 -19.54 9.73
N GLU A 298 -27.23 -20.85 9.46
CA GLU A 298 -26.79 -21.43 8.18
C GLU A 298 -27.39 -20.69 6.98
N GLY A 299 -26.54 -20.34 6.01
CA GLY A 299 -26.96 -19.67 4.78
C GLY A 299 -27.06 -18.13 4.86
N THR A 300 -26.71 -17.52 5.99
CA THR A 300 -26.71 -16.04 6.09
C THR A 300 -25.60 -15.44 5.20
N PRO A 301 -25.94 -14.53 4.25
CA PRO A 301 -24.97 -14.02 3.27
C PRO A 301 -23.99 -13.00 3.86
N ARG A 302 -24.30 -12.44 5.03
CA ARG A 302 -23.52 -11.38 5.67
C ARG A 302 -23.56 -11.49 7.19
N PHE A 303 -22.39 -11.39 7.82
CA PHE A 303 -22.24 -11.29 9.27
C PHE A 303 -21.62 -9.96 9.65
N GLU A 304 -22.08 -9.36 10.74
CA GLU A 304 -21.58 -8.12 11.31
C GLU A 304 -21.19 -8.37 12.76
N VAL A 305 -19.91 -8.22 13.07
CA VAL A 305 -19.38 -8.44 14.42
C VAL A 305 -18.98 -7.10 15.00
N GLU A 306 -19.64 -6.69 16.07
CA GLU A 306 -19.24 -5.48 16.80
C GLU A 306 -18.13 -5.83 17.81
N VAL A 307 -17.00 -5.15 17.69
CA VAL A 307 -15.84 -5.34 18.56
C VAL A 307 -15.43 -4.04 19.22
N LEU A 308 -15.10 -4.08 20.51
CA LEU A 308 -14.38 -3.01 21.20
C LEU A 308 -12.88 -3.25 21.04
N ARG A 309 -12.22 -2.38 20.28
CA ARG A 309 -10.78 -2.44 20.01
C ARG A 309 -10.12 -1.12 20.39
N ALA A 310 -9.14 -1.18 21.29
CA ALA A 310 -8.44 0.00 21.81
C ALA A 310 -9.40 1.11 22.28
N GLY A 311 -10.47 0.72 23.00
CA GLY A 311 -11.45 1.65 23.57
C GLY A 311 -12.51 2.19 22.60
N ARG A 312 -12.46 1.82 21.31
CA ARG A 312 -13.46 2.23 20.30
C ARG A 312 -14.23 1.03 19.76
N VAL A 313 -15.54 1.18 19.62
CA VAL A 313 -16.39 0.17 18.97
C VAL A 313 -16.15 0.22 17.46
N ARG A 314 -16.00 -0.95 16.84
CA ARG A 314 -15.84 -1.14 15.39
C ARG A 314 -16.76 -2.26 14.95
N THR A 315 -17.35 -2.13 13.78
CA THR A 315 -18.13 -3.21 13.16
C THR A 315 -17.27 -3.87 12.10
N LEU A 316 -17.11 -5.19 12.19
CA LEU A 316 -16.43 -6.04 11.22
C LEU A 316 -17.50 -6.73 10.36
N SER A 317 -17.50 -6.47 9.06
CA SER A 317 -18.49 -7.05 8.14
C SER A 317 -17.86 -8.19 7.34
N TYR A 318 -18.52 -9.34 7.32
CA TYR A 318 -18.10 -10.55 6.62
C TYR A 318 -19.13 -10.92 5.59
N ARG A 319 -18.72 -11.05 4.33
CA ARG A 319 -19.56 -11.53 3.23
C ARG A 319 -19.28 -13.01 3.01
N MET A 320 -20.32 -13.83 3.13
CA MET A 320 -20.22 -15.26 2.89
C MET A 320 -20.28 -15.56 1.39
N PRO A 321 -19.52 -16.56 0.91
CA PRO A 321 -19.67 -17.03 -0.47
C PRO A 321 -21.06 -17.63 -0.64
N SER A 322 -21.71 -17.33 -1.77
CA SER A 322 -22.96 -18.02 -2.15
C SER A 322 -22.61 -19.43 -2.59
N ARG A 323 -23.04 -20.43 -1.84
CA ARG A 323 -23.06 -21.83 -2.30
C ARG A 323 -24.02 -22.00 -3.47
#